data_AF-A0AB74H2A2-F1
#
_entry.id   AF-A0AB74H2A2-F1
#
_cell.length_a   1.000
_cell.length_b   1.000
_cell.length_c   1.000
_cell.angle_alpha   90.00
_cell.angle_beta   90.00
_cell.angle_gamma   90.00
#
_symmetry.space_group_name_H-M   'P 1'
#
loop_
_entity.id
_entity.type
_entity.pdbx_description
1 polymer ?
#
loop_
_entity_poly.entity_id
_entity_poly.type
_entity_poly.pdbx_seq_one_letter_code
_entity_poly.pdbx_strand_id
1 'polypeptide(L)'
;MITYQEFLSEKDSLSFEVCTQYFQDLVNSLDEVDEYSIIYWKDFITASLIYSQSRGEWLLLSREEKHAKDDTRTTKHNKFIYTLKIYIAYSKQKGYEFPWFESIKDNRKQLGDLACYIAYIYAVNAR
;
A
#
# COMPACT_ATOMS: atom_id res chain seq x y z
N MET A 1 -23.33 5.25 5.22
CA MET A 1 -22.17 5.18 6.14
C MET A 1 -21.38 3.96 5.74
N ILE A 2 -20.05 4.00 5.72
CA ILE A 2 -19.23 2.88 5.22
C ILE A 2 -18.47 2.31 6.42
N THR A 3 -18.57 1.01 6.62
CA THR A 3 -17.98 0.29 7.75
C THR A 3 -16.94 -0.72 7.29
N TYR A 4 -16.06 -1.13 8.21
CA TYR A 4 -15.09 -2.20 7.93
C TYR A 4 -15.78 -3.53 7.62
N GLN A 5 -16.92 -3.82 8.25
CA GLN A 5 -17.68 -5.05 8.01
C GLN A 5 -18.25 -5.12 6.58
N GLU A 6 -18.73 -3.99 6.05
CA GLU A 6 -19.17 -3.90 4.65
C GLU A 6 -17.99 -4.09 3.70
N PHE A 7 -16.84 -3.46 4.00
CA PHE A 7 -15.62 -3.65 3.21
C PHE A 7 -15.17 -5.12 3.14
N LEU A 8 -15.26 -5.88 4.22
CA LEU A 8 -14.90 -7.31 4.23
C LEU A 8 -15.80 -8.19 3.35
N SER A 9 -16.99 -7.70 2.97
CA SER A 9 -17.87 -8.40 2.05
C SER A 9 -17.56 -8.12 0.57
N GLU A 10 -16.69 -7.15 0.30
CA GLU A 10 -16.31 -6.77 -1.06
C GLU A 10 -15.40 -7.80 -1.71
N LYS A 11 -15.59 -7.98 -3.02
CA LYS A 11 -14.68 -8.82 -3.80
C LYS A 11 -13.27 -8.23 -3.76
N ASP A 12 -12.30 -9.10 -3.50
CA ASP A 12 -10.86 -8.79 -3.45
C ASP A 12 -10.45 -7.95 -2.23
N SER A 13 -11.27 -7.86 -1.18
CA SER A 13 -10.88 -7.17 0.06
C SER A 13 -9.73 -7.89 0.78
N LEU A 14 -8.71 -7.14 1.22
CA LEU A 14 -7.75 -7.64 2.22
C LEU A 14 -8.19 -7.28 3.63
N SER A 15 -8.29 -8.27 4.53
CA SER A 15 -8.55 -8.00 5.95
C SER A 15 -7.36 -7.32 6.62
N PHE A 16 -7.61 -6.69 7.76
CA PHE A 16 -6.59 -6.11 8.62
C PHE A 16 -5.50 -7.13 8.99
N GLU A 17 -5.88 -8.36 9.32
CA GLU A 17 -4.96 -9.43 9.69
C GLU A 17 -4.05 -9.82 8.53
N VAL A 18 -4.61 -9.92 7.31
CA VAL A 18 -3.82 -10.21 6.11
C VAL A 18 -2.86 -9.08 5.79
N CYS A 19 -3.32 -7.83 5.83
CA CYS A 19 -2.46 -6.67 5.65
C CYS A 19 -1.36 -6.57 6.73
N THR A 20 -1.69 -6.93 7.97
CA THR A 20 -0.73 -6.99 9.09
C THR A 20 0.39 -7.98 8.78
N GLN A 21 0.04 -9.19 8.34
CA GLN A 21 1.03 -10.20 7.96
C GLN A 21 1.93 -9.71 6.82
N TYR A 22 1.33 -9.19 5.74
CA TYR A 22 2.10 -8.71 4.58
C TYR A 22 3.04 -7.57 4.95
N PHE A 23 2.57 -6.62 5.76
CA PHE A 23 3.41 -5.52 6.20
C PHE A 23 4.51 -5.98 7.16
N GLN A 24 4.24 -6.92 8.06
CA GLN A 24 5.26 -7.48 8.94
C GLN A 24 6.37 -8.18 8.15
N ASP A 25 6.03 -8.92 7.10
CA ASP A 25 7.03 -9.54 6.21
C ASP A 25 7.93 -8.48 5.56
N LEU A 26 7.35 -7.36 5.12
CA LEU A 26 8.12 -6.23 4.59
C LEU A 26 9.04 -5.64 5.67
N VAL A 27 8.51 -5.34 6.86
CA VAL A 27 9.30 -4.81 8.00
C VAL A 27 10.47 -5.75 8.34
N ASN A 28 10.23 -7.05 8.41
CA ASN A 28 11.26 -8.05 8.72
C ASN A 28 12.39 -8.09 7.67
N SER A 29 12.14 -7.61 6.45
CA SER A 29 13.13 -7.53 5.38
C SER A 29 13.89 -6.20 5.34
N LEU A 30 13.53 -5.24 6.19
CA LEU A 30 14.21 -3.96 6.29
C LEU A 30 15.59 -4.14 6.92
N ASP A 31 16.61 -3.69 6.21
CA ASP A 31 17.98 -3.62 6.69
C ASP A 31 18.29 -2.16 7.02
N GLU A 32 18.26 -1.83 8.31
CA GLU A 32 18.43 -0.45 8.79
C GLU A 32 19.87 0.08 8.67
N VAL A 33 20.83 -0.76 8.29
CA VAL A 33 22.22 -0.37 8.08
C VAL A 33 22.50 -0.12 6.60
N ASP A 34 21.76 -0.78 5.71
CA ASP A 34 21.91 -0.60 4.27
C ASP A 34 21.11 0.60 3.74
N GLU A 35 21.84 1.57 3.21
CA GLU A 35 21.30 2.81 2.67
C GLU A 35 20.24 2.57 1.57
N TYR A 36 20.44 1.60 0.69
CA TYR A 36 19.49 1.30 -0.39
C TYR A 36 18.19 0.72 0.15
N SER A 37 18.25 -0.20 1.12
CA SER A 37 17.07 -0.73 1.81
C SER A 37 16.25 0.40 2.44
N ILE A 38 16.91 1.34 3.13
CA ILE A 38 16.26 2.49 3.77
C ILE A 38 15.64 3.42 2.72
N ILE A 39 16.33 3.69 1.61
CA ILE A 39 15.81 4.53 0.52
C ILE A 39 14.55 3.90 -0.08
N TYR A 40 14.60 2.63 -0.46
CA TYR A 40 13.46 1.95 -1.06
C TYR A 40 12.30 1.79 -0.10
N TRP A 41 12.58 1.56 1.19
CA TRP A 41 11.60 1.58 2.26
C TRP A 41 10.87 2.93 2.31
N LYS A 42 11.61 4.02 2.47
CA LYS A 42 11.05 5.38 2.55
C LYS A 42 10.24 5.73 1.30
N ASP A 43 10.68 5.29 0.12
CA ASP A 43 10.01 5.54 -1.15
C ASP A 43 8.61 4.90 -1.20
N PHE A 44 8.47 3.61 -0.89
CA PHE A 44 7.17 2.95 -0.98
C PHE A 44 6.23 3.38 0.15
N ILE A 45 6.76 3.66 1.34
CA ILE A 45 6.00 4.25 2.45
C ILE A 45 5.46 5.62 2.04
N THR A 46 6.31 6.50 1.51
CA THR A 46 5.86 7.83 1.07
C THR A 46 4.78 7.73 -0.02
N ALA A 47 4.96 6.81 -0.97
CA ALA A 47 3.99 6.57 -2.02
C ALA A 47 2.66 6.00 -1.48
N SER A 48 2.69 5.15 -0.45
CA SER A 48 1.47 4.62 0.18
C SER A 48 0.67 5.74 0.85
N LEU A 49 1.33 6.60 1.63
CA LEU A 49 0.69 7.76 2.29
C LEU A 49 0.00 8.69 1.27
N ILE A 50 0.71 9.05 0.20
CA ILE A 50 0.19 9.94 -0.84
C ILE A 50 -1.02 9.32 -1.56
N TYR A 51 -0.96 8.03 -1.87
CA TYR A 51 -2.09 7.34 -2.50
C TYR A 51 -3.29 7.20 -1.55
N SER A 52 -3.04 6.80 -0.29
CA SER A 52 -4.08 6.59 0.71
C SER A 52 -4.85 7.87 1.04
N GLN A 53 -4.20 9.03 1.04
CA GLN A 53 -4.90 10.31 1.12
C GLN A 53 -5.92 10.46 -0.01
N SER A 54 -5.50 10.27 -1.26
CA SER A 54 -6.41 10.36 -2.41
C SER A 54 -7.50 9.29 -2.41
N ARG A 55 -7.24 8.10 -1.86
CA ARG A 55 -8.25 7.05 -1.71
C ARG A 55 -9.25 7.37 -0.59
N GLY A 56 -8.79 7.92 0.53
CA GLY A 56 -9.64 8.33 1.66
C GLY A 56 -10.58 9.48 1.30
N GLU A 57 -10.14 10.42 0.47
CA GLU A 57 -10.97 11.51 -0.05
C GLU A 57 -12.02 11.03 -1.06
N TRP A 58 -11.79 9.90 -1.76
CA TRP A 58 -12.53 9.52 -2.96
C TRP A 58 -14.04 9.48 -2.80
N LEU A 59 -14.52 8.99 -1.67
CA LEU A 59 -15.96 8.83 -1.40
C LEU A 59 -16.64 10.14 -1.00
N LEU A 60 -15.88 11.17 -0.68
CA LEU A 60 -16.36 12.53 -0.36
C LEU A 60 -16.52 13.41 -1.60
N LEU A 61 -15.90 13.03 -2.72
CA LEU A 61 -15.86 13.82 -3.94
C LEU A 61 -17.15 13.69 -4.77
N SER A 62 -17.55 14.79 -5.40
CA SER A 62 -18.56 14.82 -6.46
C SER A 62 -18.12 14.00 -7.69
N ARG A 63 -19.03 13.79 -8.63
CA ARG A 63 -18.72 13.10 -9.88
C ARG A 63 -17.69 13.88 -10.72
N GLU A 64 -17.84 15.20 -10.79
CA GLU A 64 -16.96 16.11 -11.52
C GLU A 64 -15.57 16.14 -10.88
N GLU A 65 -15.49 16.19 -9.55
CA GLU A 65 -14.22 16.14 -8.81
C GLU A 65 -13.51 14.80 -8.99
N LYS A 66 -14.25 13.68 -8.98
CA LYS A 66 -13.70 12.35 -9.29
C LYS A 66 -13.10 12.32 -10.68
N HIS A 67 -13.84 12.80 -11.68
CA HIS A 67 -13.35 12.85 -13.05
C HIS A 67 -12.06 13.68 -13.17
N ALA A 68 -11.98 14.83 -12.50
CA ALA A 68 -10.79 15.68 -12.50
C ALA A 68 -9.58 15.05 -11.78
N LYS A 69 -9.82 14.21 -10.76
CA LYS A 69 -8.76 13.60 -9.93
C LYS A 69 -8.41 12.16 -10.34
N ASP A 70 -9.14 11.53 -11.25
CA ASP A 70 -9.01 10.10 -11.56
C ASP A 70 -7.60 9.75 -12.10
N ASP A 71 -7.10 10.51 -13.07
CA ASP A 71 -5.76 10.32 -13.63
C ASP A 71 -4.65 10.52 -12.58
N THR A 72 -4.82 11.52 -11.72
CA THR A 72 -3.89 11.81 -10.63
C THR A 72 -3.89 10.67 -9.61
N ARG A 73 -5.07 10.15 -9.24
CA ARG A 73 -5.19 9.00 -8.33
C ARG A 73 -4.56 7.75 -8.94
N THR A 74 -4.78 7.50 -10.23
CA THR A 74 -4.18 6.37 -10.95
C THR A 74 -2.66 6.47 -10.96
N THR A 75 -2.11 7.66 -11.20
CA THR A 75 -0.67 7.93 -11.15
C THR A 75 -0.08 7.67 -9.78
N LYS A 76 -0.72 8.18 -8.71
CA LYS A 76 -0.28 7.93 -7.32
C LYS A 76 -0.29 6.44 -6.98
N HIS A 77 -1.33 5.72 -7.40
CA HIS A 77 -1.41 4.29 -7.19
C HIS A 77 -0.29 3.53 -7.92
N ASN A 78 -0.04 3.88 -9.17
CA ASN A 78 1.04 3.27 -9.97
C ASN A 78 2.40 3.51 -9.32
N LYS A 79 2.63 4.70 -8.75
CA LYS A 79 3.86 5.01 -8.02
C LYS A 79 4.02 4.12 -6.78
N PHE A 80 2.97 3.91 -5.99
CA PHE A 80 2.99 2.96 -4.87
C PHE A 80 3.33 1.54 -5.33
N ILE A 81 2.61 1.02 -6.32
CA ILE A 81 2.85 -0.34 -6.82
C ILE A 81 4.28 -0.51 -7.34
N TYR A 82 4.79 0.48 -8.08
CA TYR A 82 6.14 0.45 -8.63
C TYR A 82 7.22 0.47 -7.54
N THR A 83 7.10 1.37 -6.56
CA THR A 83 8.07 1.48 -5.45
C THR A 83 8.03 0.25 -4.54
N LEU A 84 6.85 -0.32 -4.27
CA LEU A 84 6.72 -1.60 -3.57
C LEU A 84 7.43 -2.75 -4.33
N LYS A 85 7.27 -2.82 -5.65
CA LYS A 85 7.97 -3.81 -6.49
C LYS A 85 9.48 -3.67 -6.43
N ILE A 86 10.01 -2.44 -6.43
CA ILE A 86 11.45 -2.19 -6.25
C ILE A 86 11.91 -2.72 -4.89
N TYR A 87 11.22 -2.35 -3.82
CA TYR A 87 11.58 -2.79 -2.47
C TYR A 87 11.58 -4.33 -2.36
N ILE A 88 10.52 -4.99 -2.82
CA ILE A 88 10.43 -6.46 -2.83
C ILE A 88 11.54 -7.08 -3.68
N ALA A 89 11.81 -6.56 -4.88
CA ALA A 89 12.87 -7.09 -5.74
C ALA A 89 14.26 -6.93 -5.11
N TYR A 90 14.50 -5.81 -4.42
CA TYR A 90 15.73 -5.58 -3.69
C TYR A 90 15.88 -6.53 -2.48
N SER A 91 14.83 -6.66 -1.67
CA SER A 91 14.82 -7.61 -0.54
C SER A 91 15.01 -9.07 -0.98
N LYS A 92 14.48 -9.46 -2.15
CA LYS A 92 14.72 -10.79 -2.75
C LYS A 92 16.21 -11.05 -3.05
N GLN A 93 16.96 -10.04 -3.49
CA GLN A 93 18.41 -10.17 -3.70
C GLN A 93 19.18 -10.46 -2.41
N LYS A 94 18.59 -10.12 -1.26
CA LYS A 94 19.14 -10.40 0.08
C LYS A 94 18.61 -11.70 0.70
N GLY A 95 17.81 -12.48 -0.03
CA GLY A 95 17.30 -13.78 0.42
C GLY A 95 15.93 -13.74 1.11
N TYR A 96 15.24 -12.60 1.12
CA TYR A 96 13.86 -12.53 1.62
C TYR A 96 12.85 -12.95 0.57
N GLU A 97 11.82 -13.67 0.97
CA GLU A 97 10.75 -14.12 0.08
C GLU A 97 9.40 -13.55 0.47
N PHE A 98 8.57 -13.25 -0.52
CA PHE A 98 7.22 -12.71 -0.34
C PHE A 98 6.22 -13.51 -1.17
N PRO A 99 5.92 -14.78 -0.83
CA PRO A 99 5.06 -15.64 -1.65
C PRO A 99 3.67 -15.03 -1.91
N TRP A 100 3.13 -14.32 -0.91
CA TRP A 100 1.85 -13.63 -1.03
C TRP A 100 1.83 -12.55 -2.11
N PHE A 101 2.99 -11.96 -2.43
CA PHE A 101 3.06 -10.89 -3.41
C PHE A 101 2.71 -11.42 -4.81
N GLU A 102 3.13 -12.63 -5.15
CA GLU A 102 2.79 -13.24 -6.44
C GLU A 102 1.28 -13.42 -6.62
N SER A 103 0.54 -13.62 -5.53
CA SER A 103 -0.92 -13.74 -5.55
C SER A 103 -1.65 -12.42 -5.71
N ILE A 104 -1.03 -11.28 -5.34
CA ILE A 104 -1.69 -9.96 -5.34
C ILE A 104 -1.05 -8.92 -6.26
N LYS A 105 0.11 -9.20 -6.87
CA LYS A 105 0.94 -8.23 -7.64
C LYS A 105 0.22 -7.55 -8.82
N ASP A 106 -0.84 -8.17 -9.33
CA ASP A 106 -1.69 -7.67 -10.41
C ASP A 106 -3.08 -7.26 -9.92
N ASN A 107 -3.40 -7.52 -8.65
CA ASN A 107 -4.64 -7.10 -8.02
C ASN A 107 -4.51 -5.69 -7.43
N ARG A 108 -4.80 -4.69 -8.28
CA ARG A 108 -4.75 -3.28 -7.91
C ARG A 108 -5.60 -2.96 -6.67
N LYS A 109 -6.75 -3.61 -6.46
CA LYS A 109 -7.59 -3.34 -5.28
C LYS A 109 -6.88 -3.75 -3.99
N GLN A 110 -6.38 -4.98 -3.95
CA GLN A 110 -5.64 -5.52 -2.81
C GLN A 110 -4.38 -4.71 -2.51
N LEU A 111 -3.62 -4.33 -3.54
CA LEU A 111 -2.44 -3.46 -3.37
C LEU A 111 -2.83 -2.10 -2.78
N GLY A 112 -3.94 -1.53 -3.25
CA GLY A 112 -4.44 -0.30 -2.66
C GLY A 112 -4.90 -0.47 -1.21
N ASP A 113 -5.43 -1.64 -0.83
CA ASP A 113 -5.90 -1.91 0.54
C ASP A 113 -4.69 -1.99 1.49
N LEU A 114 -3.64 -2.68 1.04
CA LEU A 114 -2.34 -2.71 1.72
C LEU A 114 -1.76 -1.30 1.88
N ALA A 115 -1.83 -0.44 0.86
CA ALA A 115 -1.38 0.95 0.97
C ALA A 115 -2.10 1.72 2.07
N CYS A 116 -3.44 1.61 2.13
CA CYS A 116 -4.25 2.23 3.19
C CYS A 116 -3.94 1.67 4.58
N TYR A 117 -3.70 0.36 4.70
CA TYR A 117 -3.27 -0.23 5.96
C TYR A 117 -1.92 0.34 6.42
N ILE A 118 -0.93 0.42 5.52
CA ILE A 118 0.38 1.01 5.84
C ILE A 118 0.21 2.46 6.32
N ALA A 119 -0.61 3.25 5.62
CA ALA A 119 -0.88 4.63 6.02
C ALA A 119 -1.55 4.74 7.39
N TYR A 120 -2.49 3.83 7.70
CA TYR A 120 -3.08 3.73 9.04
C TYR A 120 -2.01 3.47 10.10
N ILE A 121 -1.13 2.48 9.91
CA ILE A 121 -0.07 2.14 10.87
C ILE A 121 0.86 3.32 11.12
N TYR A 122 1.27 4.04 10.07
CA TYR A 122 2.10 5.24 10.22
C TYR A 122 1.37 6.35 10.98
N ALA A 123 0.10 6.60 10.64
CA ALA A 123 -0.69 7.64 11.28
C ALA A 123 -0.89 7.38 12.79
N VAL A 124 -1.21 6.14 13.19
CA VAL A 124 -1.45 5.82 14.61
C VAL A 124 -0.17 5.77 15.46
N ASN A 125 0.98 5.51 14.84
CA ASN A 125 2.27 5.52 15.55
C ASN A 125 2.87 6.94 15.69
N ALA A 126 2.32 7.95 15.00
CA ALA A 126 2.74 9.35 15.11
C ALA A 126 2.15 10.09 16.32
N ARG A 127 1.61 9.34 17.30
CA ARG A 127 1.00 9.85 18.53
C ARG A 127 2.04 10.35 19.54
#